data_AF-A0A8T3MCW1-F1
#
_entry.id   AF-A0A8T3MCW1-F1
#
_cell.length_a   1.000
_cell.length_b   1.000
_cell.length_c   1.000
_cell.angle_alpha   90.00
_cell.angle_beta   90.00
_cell.angle_gamma   90.00
#
_symmetry.space_group_name_H-M   'P 1'
#
loop_
_entity.id
_entity.type
_entity.pdbx_description
1 polymer ?
#
loop_
_entity_poly.entity_id
_entity_poly.type
_entity_poly.pdbx_seq_one_letter_code
_entity_poly.pdbx_strand_id
1 'polypeptide(L)'
;MTIEIGSQKAGRIGRGGGSRMATSLPIGEVDANIFACPACSRPLGVGTSLCPSCGTHLIAGVRTSRAVVFVGIGLFSGMILGAGLMAALSVTTPRPLDLAVADAPPIVAPSQVPVASAAAPPVDAGISSGAMSALRQSTLLNQRVLGDADRLTAALSAPKPSSAVIGPILRTLASTASFGAGVAATVGSWDRGDAVSKDLALFYASIAETADEGLSASFANNRAYVAAAEKMLEIVGGLGAIDAASRTLAASADVVLPPLISSP
;
A
#
# COMPACT_ATOMS: atom_id res chain seq x y z
N MET A 1 2.64 -36.23 33.96
CA MET A 1 1.81 -35.21 33.27
C MET A 1 1.28 -35.86 32.01
N THR A 2 -0.03 -36.15 32.01
CA THR A 2 -0.70 -36.97 31.00
C THR A 2 -1.46 -36.03 30.08
N ILE A 3 -1.14 -36.02 28.79
CA ILE A 3 -1.77 -35.15 27.80
C ILE A 3 -2.86 -35.97 27.10
N GLU A 4 -4.13 -35.65 27.38
CA GLU A 4 -5.28 -36.17 26.63
C GLU A 4 -5.37 -35.49 25.26
N ILE A 5 -5.34 -36.30 24.21
CA ILE A 5 -5.55 -35.87 22.83
C ILE A 5 -7.04 -36.05 22.51
N GLY A 6 -7.77 -34.93 22.52
CA GLY A 6 -9.19 -34.87 22.21
C GLY A 6 -9.47 -35.08 20.72
N SER A 7 -10.18 -36.16 20.42
CA SER A 7 -10.74 -36.55 19.12
C SER A 7 -11.71 -35.50 18.57
N GLN A 8 -11.38 -34.88 17.42
CA GLN A 8 -12.28 -33.99 16.70
C GLN A 8 -13.08 -34.73 15.63
N LYS A 9 -14.39 -34.56 15.76
CA LYS A 9 -15.49 -35.25 15.10
C LYS A 9 -15.68 -34.75 13.66
N ALA A 10 -15.61 -35.67 12.70
CA ALA A 10 -15.85 -35.42 11.28
C ALA A 10 -17.27 -34.86 11.02
N GLY A 11 -17.34 -33.66 10.45
CA GLY A 11 -18.57 -32.97 10.05
C GLY A 11 -18.91 -33.21 8.58
N ARG A 12 -20.14 -33.68 8.35
CA ARG A 12 -20.85 -33.94 7.08
C ARG A 12 -20.48 -33.07 5.87
N ILE A 13 -20.20 -33.77 4.78
CA ILE A 13 -20.17 -33.30 3.40
C ILE A 13 -21.61 -33.00 2.94
N GLY A 14 -21.90 -31.71 2.69
CA GLY A 14 -23.13 -31.24 2.10
C GLY A 14 -23.14 -31.39 0.58
N ARG A 15 -24.25 -31.95 0.08
CA ARG A 15 -24.52 -32.40 -1.28
C ARG A 15 -25.38 -31.37 -2.02
N GLY A 16 -24.97 -30.98 -3.23
CA GLY A 16 -25.87 -30.56 -4.31
C GLY A 16 -26.05 -29.05 -4.55
N GLY A 17 -25.50 -28.57 -5.67
CA GLY A 17 -25.82 -27.29 -6.28
C GLY A 17 -25.35 -27.27 -7.74
N GLY A 18 -26.29 -27.40 -8.68
CA GLY A 18 -26.02 -27.64 -10.10
C GLY A 18 -25.12 -26.58 -10.75
N SER A 19 -24.05 -27.07 -11.38
CA SER A 19 -23.22 -26.29 -12.30
C SER A 19 -23.99 -26.06 -13.59
N ARG A 20 -24.57 -24.87 -13.76
CA ARG A 20 -24.90 -24.37 -15.10
C ARG A 20 -23.56 -24.06 -15.77
N MET A 21 -23.31 -24.69 -16.91
CA MET A 21 -22.12 -24.50 -17.73
C MET A 21 -21.92 -23.01 -18.00
N ALA A 22 -20.86 -22.44 -17.42
CA ALA A 22 -20.38 -21.12 -17.78
C ALA A 22 -19.76 -21.24 -19.18
N THR A 23 -20.33 -20.50 -20.12
CA THR A 23 -19.81 -20.32 -21.47
C THR A 23 -18.34 -19.92 -21.39
N SER A 24 -17.46 -20.74 -21.95
CA SER A 24 -16.03 -20.44 -22.06
C SER A 24 -15.86 -19.19 -22.92
N LEU A 25 -15.48 -18.08 -22.29
CA LEU A 25 -15.08 -16.85 -22.97
C LEU A 25 -13.63 -17.00 -23.48
N PRO A 26 -13.31 -16.43 -24.65
CA PRO A 26 -12.01 -16.55 -25.29
C PRO A 26 -10.89 -15.98 -24.41
N ILE A 27 -9.92 -16.83 -24.10
CA ILE A 27 -8.68 -16.50 -23.39
C ILE A 27 -7.88 -15.53 -24.27
N GLY A 28 -7.80 -14.25 -23.89
CA GLY A 28 -6.95 -13.29 -24.61
C GLY A 28 -7.22 -11.81 -24.37
N GLU A 29 -8.38 -11.41 -23.86
CA GLU A 29 -8.58 -10.02 -23.42
C GLU A 29 -8.18 -9.86 -21.95
N VAL A 30 -7.41 -8.82 -21.65
CA VAL A 30 -7.13 -8.42 -20.27
C VAL A 30 -8.47 -8.02 -19.66
N ASP A 31 -9.05 -8.91 -18.85
CA ASP A 31 -10.27 -8.70 -18.09
C ASP A 31 -10.09 -7.50 -17.14
N ALA A 32 -10.29 -6.30 -17.66
CA ALA A 32 -9.96 -5.05 -17.00
C ALA A 32 -10.89 -4.71 -15.81
N ASN A 33 -11.70 -5.66 -15.34
CA ASN A 33 -12.87 -5.37 -14.53
C ASN A 33 -13.31 -6.56 -13.64
N ILE A 34 -12.35 -7.30 -13.07
CA ILE A 34 -12.62 -8.31 -12.04
C ILE A 34 -12.43 -7.67 -10.67
N PHE A 35 -13.50 -7.61 -9.89
CA PHE A 35 -13.46 -7.15 -8.50
C PHE A 35 -13.70 -8.32 -7.55
N ALA A 36 -12.96 -8.38 -6.44
CA ALA A 36 -13.16 -9.40 -5.42
C ALA A 36 -14.33 -9.03 -4.50
N CYS A 37 -15.25 -9.96 -4.27
CA CYS A 37 -16.33 -9.75 -3.32
C CYS A 37 -15.76 -9.49 -1.91
N PRO A 38 -16.07 -8.36 -1.25
CA PRO A 38 -15.48 -8.04 0.06
C PRO A 38 -15.97 -8.95 1.19
N ALA A 39 -16.95 -9.80 0.93
CA ALA A 39 -17.49 -10.76 1.89
C ALA A 39 -16.75 -12.11 1.88
N CYS A 40 -16.45 -12.62 0.69
CA CYS A 40 -15.98 -13.99 0.49
C CYS A 40 -14.77 -14.08 -0.46
N SER A 41 -14.22 -12.94 -0.89
CA SER A 41 -13.09 -12.81 -1.83
C SER A 41 -13.28 -13.41 -3.23
N ARG A 42 -14.48 -13.91 -3.55
CA ARG A 42 -14.77 -14.51 -4.85
C ARG A 42 -14.72 -13.45 -5.97
N PRO A 43 -14.04 -13.70 -7.10
CA PRO A 43 -14.00 -12.77 -8.22
C PRO A 43 -15.38 -12.62 -8.85
N LEU A 44 -15.77 -11.37 -9.14
CA LEU A 44 -17.02 -11.00 -9.76
C LEU A 44 -16.75 -10.10 -10.96
N GLY A 45 -17.54 -10.26 -12.02
CA GLY A 45 -17.53 -9.36 -13.17
C GLY A 45 -18.26 -8.04 -12.87
N VAL A 46 -17.85 -6.97 -13.53
CA VAL A 46 -18.55 -5.68 -13.45
C VAL A 46 -20.03 -5.83 -13.82
N GLY A 47 -20.89 -5.15 -13.06
CA GLY A 47 -22.35 -5.15 -13.26
C GLY A 47 -23.14 -6.14 -12.39
N THR A 48 -22.48 -7.03 -11.64
CA THR A 48 -23.20 -7.89 -10.68
C THR A 48 -23.63 -7.13 -9.43
N SER A 49 -24.93 -7.04 -9.17
CA SER A 49 -25.50 -6.39 -7.98
C SER A 49 -25.54 -7.28 -6.75
N LEU A 50 -25.28 -8.59 -6.90
CA LEU A 50 -25.43 -9.59 -5.86
C LEU A 50 -24.38 -10.71 -6.06
N CYS A 51 -23.61 -11.01 -5.02
CA CYS A 51 -22.64 -12.11 -5.09
C CYS A 51 -23.38 -13.46 -5.11
N PRO A 52 -23.20 -14.32 -6.12
CA PRO A 52 -23.89 -15.61 -6.22
C PRO A 52 -23.45 -16.62 -5.15
N SER A 53 -22.31 -16.37 -4.49
CA SER A 53 -21.76 -17.30 -3.50
C SER A 53 -22.27 -17.03 -2.09
N CYS A 54 -22.31 -15.76 -1.68
CA CYS A 54 -22.60 -15.37 -0.30
C CYS A 54 -23.81 -14.43 -0.17
N GLY A 55 -24.51 -14.15 -1.27
CA GLY A 55 -25.74 -13.34 -1.27
C GLY A 55 -25.53 -11.85 -0.97
N THR A 56 -24.29 -11.37 -0.91
CA THR A 56 -24.01 -9.97 -0.54
C THR A 56 -24.38 -9.03 -1.68
N HIS A 57 -25.24 -8.05 -1.41
CA HIS A 57 -25.55 -6.96 -2.33
C HIS A 57 -24.38 -5.98 -2.47
N LEU A 58 -24.07 -5.63 -3.71
CA LEU A 58 -22.98 -4.73 -4.08
C LEU A 58 -23.57 -3.56 -4.88
N ILE A 59 -23.16 -2.34 -4.53
CA ILE A 59 -23.42 -1.13 -5.33
C ILE A 59 -22.06 -0.54 -5.66
N ALA A 60 -21.74 -0.42 -6.94
CA ALA A 60 -20.45 0.10 -7.43
C ALA A 60 -19.20 -0.60 -6.81
N GLY A 61 -19.25 -1.92 -6.61
CA GLY A 61 -18.12 -2.71 -6.10
C GLY A 61 -17.91 -2.65 -4.58
N VAL A 62 -18.77 -1.93 -3.84
CA VAL A 62 -18.66 -1.79 -2.38
C VAL A 62 -19.89 -2.37 -1.67
N ARG A 63 -19.67 -2.88 -0.44
CA ARG A 63 -20.73 -3.41 0.43
C ARG A 63 -21.67 -2.27 0.85
N THR A 64 -22.95 -2.39 0.54
CA THR A 64 -23.99 -1.39 0.89
C THR A 64 -24.04 -1.07 2.38
N SER A 65 -23.78 -2.04 3.26
CA SER A 65 -23.80 -1.80 4.70
C SER A 65 -22.72 -0.84 5.19
N ARG A 66 -21.59 -0.72 4.49
CA ARG A 66 -20.52 0.23 4.83
C ARG A 66 -20.73 1.61 4.20
N ALA A 67 -21.33 1.67 3.00
CA ALA A 67 -21.64 2.93 2.33
C ALA A 67 -22.58 3.82 3.16
N VAL A 68 -23.58 3.22 3.83
CA VAL A 68 -24.51 3.94 4.71
C VAL A 68 -23.80 4.58 5.92
N VAL A 69 -22.78 3.91 6.47
CA VAL A 69 -22.00 4.43 7.59
C VAL A 69 -21.16 5.65 7.17
N PHE A 70 -20.54 5.62 5.99
CA PHE A 70 -19.77 6.76 5.49
C PHE A 70 -20.65 7.98 5.16
N VAL A 71 -21.82 7.76 4.56
CA VAL A 71 -22.78 8.85 4.30
C VAL A 71 -23.33 9.41 5.61
N GLY A 72 -23.65 8.55 6.59
CA GLY A 72 -24.15 8.98 7.89
C GLY A 72 -23.14 9.81 8.69
N ILE A 73 -21.87 9.38 8.73
CA ILE A 73 -20.80 10.11 9.42
C ILE A 73 -20.55 11.46 8.73
N GLY A 74 -20.43 11.46 7.40
CA GLY A 74 -20.23 12.69 6.63
C GLY A 74 -21.34 13.72 6.84
N LEU A 75 -22.60 13.28 6.88
CA LEU A 75 -23.75 14.15 7.13
C LEU A 75 -23.73 14.75 8.55
N PHE A 76 -23.35 13.96 9.56
CA PHE A 76 -23.30 14.41 10.96
C PHE A 76 -22.15 15.40 11.19
N SER A 77 -20.96 15.11 10.67
CA SER A 77 -19.82 16.04 10.75
C SER A 77 -20.05 17.31 9.92
N GLY A 78 -20.72 17.20 8.78
CA GLY A 78 -21.09 18.35 7.94
C GLY A 78 -22.13 19.26 8.60
N MET A 79 -23.11 18.72 9.33
CA MET A 79 -24.10 19.53 10.05
C MET A 79 -23.51 20.28 11.25
N ILE A 80 -22.58 19.65 12.00
CA ILE A 80 -21.99 20.29 13.19
C ILE A 80 -21.06 21.45 12.79
N LEU A 81 -20.28 21.29 11.71
CA LEU A 81 -19.42 22.36 11.21
C LEU A 81 -20.20 23.40 10.37
N GLY A 82 -21.23 22.98 9.63
CA GLY A 82 -22.05 23.88 8.81
C GLY A 82 -23.00 24.77 9.61
N ALA A 83 -23.54 24.29 10.74
CA ALA A 83 -24.43 25.09 11.59
C ALA A 83 -23.67 26.17 12.38
N GLY A 84 -22.40 25.95 12.72
CA GLY A 84 -21.58 26.92 13.46
C GLY A 84 -21.19 28.16 12.64
N LEU A 85 -21.04 28.02 11.32
CA LEU A 85 -20.60 29.14 10.46
C LEU A 85 -21.74 30.10 10.09
N MET A 86 -22.99 29.65 10.08
CA MET A 86 -24.14 30.49 9.69
C MET A 86 -24.64 31.41 10.81
N ALA A 87 -24.32 31.11 12.08
CA ALA A 87 -24.68 31.98 13.21
C ALA A 87 -23.73 33.18 13.38
N ALA A 88 -22.50 33.11 12.85
CA ALA A 88 -21.52 34.20 12.95
C ALA A 88 -21.63 35.24 11.81
N LEU A 89 -22.41 34.96 10.75
CA LEU A 89 -22.51 35.80 9.56
C LEU A 89 -23.77 36.69 9.51
N SER A 90 -24.63 36.66 10.53
CA SER A 90 -25.90 37.42 10.55
C SER A 90 -25.76 38.91 10.86
N VAL A 91 -24.55 39.46 11.06
CA VAL A 91 -24.32 40.87 11.44
C VAL A 91 -23.60 41.69 10.37
N THR A 92 -23.20 41.12 9.24
CA THR A 92 -22.54 41.88 8.17
C THR A 92 -23.23 41.72 6.83
N THR A 93 -23.70 42.86 6.33
CA THR A 93 -24.37 43.14 5.05
C THR A 93 -23.71 42.41 3.87
N PRO A 94 -24.48 41.76 2.96
CA PRO A 94 -23.91 41.05 1.83
C PRO A 94 -23.44 42.02 0.74
N ARG A 95 -22.16 41.96 0.40
CA ARG A 95 -21.70 42.27 -0.97
C ARG A 95 -21.97 41.02 -1.83
N PRO A 96 -22.52 41.15 -3.04
CA PRO A 96 -22.60 40.03 -3.96
C PRO A 96 -21.17 39.60 -4.32
N LEU A 97 -20.77 38.42 -3.83
CA LEU A 97 -19.60 37.72 -4.32
C LEU A 97 -20.03 36.98 -5.58
N ASP A 98 -19.56 37.46 -6.73
CA ASP A 98 -19.48 36.67 -7.95
C ASP A 98 -18.67 35.42 -7.64
N LEU A 99 -19.36 34.29 -7.47
CA LEU A 99 -18.75 32.97 -7.45
C LEU A 99 -18.35 32.66 -8.90
N ALA A 100 -17.12 33.03 -9.25
CA ALA A 100 -16.46 32.49 -10.41
C ALA A 100 -16.43 30.97 -10.26
N VAL A 101 -17.23 30.29 -11.08
CA VAL A 101 -17.16 28.84 -11.29
C VAL A 101 -15.73 28.56 -11.73
N ALA A 102 -14.93 28.00 -10.83
CA ALA A 102 -13.59 27.54 -11.17
C ALA A 102 -13.74 26.44 -12.22
N ASP A 103 -13.21 26.71 -13.42
CA ASP A 103 -13.11 25.74 -14.50
C ASP A 103 -12.54 24.42 -13.96
N ALA A 104 -13.26 23.32 -14.22
CA ALA A 104 -12.77 21.99 -13.90
C ALA A 104 -11.42 21.78 -14.60
N PRO A 105 -10.37 21.29 -13.91
CA PRO A 105 -9.10 21.03 -14.55
C PRO A 105 -9.31 20.06 -15.70
N PRO A 106 -8.67 20.28 -16.87
CA PRO A 106 -8.84 19.41 -18.02
C PRO A 106 -8.45 17.98 -17.63
N ILE A 107 -9.32 17.02 -17.97
CA ILE A 107 -9.04 15.59 -17.87
C ILE A 107 -7.82 15.33 -18.75
N VAL A 108 -6.64 15.16 -18.14
CA VAL A 108 -5.42 14.79 -18.83
C VAL A 108 -5.59 13.34 -19.28
N ALA A 109 -6.00 13.15 -20.54
CA ALA A 109 -5.97 11.85 -21.17
C ALA A 109 -4.51 11.35 -21.17
N PRO A 110 -4.23 10.11 -20.73
CA PRO A 110 -2.88 9.57 -20.77
C PRO A 110 -2.41 9.59 -22.22
N SER A 111 -1.35 10.34 -22.48
CA SER A 111 -0.76 10.45 -23.82
C SER A 111 -0.20 9.07 -24.20
N GLN A 112 -0.89 8.38 -25.11
CA GLN A 112 -0.41 7.14 -25.70
C GLN A 112 0.63 7.47 -26.75
N VAL A 113 1.81 7.92 -26.32
CA VAL A 113 2.94 8.03 -27.22
C VAL A 113 3.36 6.59 -27.55
N PRO A 114 3.30 6.16 -28.83
CA PRO A 114 3.77 4.83 -29.20
C PRO A 114 5.26 4.76 -28.87
N VAL A 115 5.59 4.00 -27.81
CA VAL A 115 6.98 3.69 -27.48
C VAL A 115 7.46 2.77 -28.59
N ALA A 116 8.31 3.28 -29.47
CA ALA A 116 8.99 2.46 -30.46
C ALA A 116 9.77 1.37 -29.71
N SER A 117 9.32 0.12 -29.83
CA SER A 117 10.03 -1.04 -29.31
C SER A 117 11.38 -1.16 -30.01
N ALA A 118 12.40 -0.51 -29.45
CA ALA A 118 13.78 -0.82 -29.79
C ALA A 118 14.02 -2.29 -29.43
N ALA A 119 14.67 -3.04 -30.32
CA ALA A 119 15.03 -4.43 -30.08
C ALA A 119 15.80 -4.51 -28.76
N ALA A 120 15.30 -5.33 -27.82
CA ALA A 120 15.96 -5.50 -26.53
C ALA A 120 17.39 -6.03 -26.76
N PRO A 121 18.41 -5.45 -26.11
CA PRO A 121 19.75 -6.01 -26.17
C PRO A 121 19.71 -7.49 -25.70
N PRO A 122 20.58 -8.36 -26.24
CA PRO A 122 20.64 -9.76 -25.82
C PRO A 122 20.95 -9.80 -24.32
N VAL A 123 19.98 -10.26 -23.53
CA VAL A 123 20.12 -10.45 -22.09
C VAL A 123 20.83 -11.79 -21.89
N ASP A 124 21.89 -11.80 -21.07
CA ASP A 124 22.55 -13.03 -20.66
C ASP A 124 21.53 -13.97 -20.02
N ALA A 125 21.39 -15.19 -20.55
CA ALA A 125 20.35 -16.14 -20.19
C ALA A 125 20.40 -16.58 -18.71
N GLY A 126 21.49 -16.28 -18.01
CA GLY A 126 21.66 -16.54 -16.58
C GLY A 126 21.01 -15.54 -15.63
N ILE A 127 20.45 -14.42 -16.12
CA ILE A 127 19.91 -13.35 -15.26
C ILE A 127 18.38 -13.31 -15.34
N SER A 128 17.72 -13.59 -14.21
CA SER A 128 16.26 -13.50 -14.10
C SER A 128 15.80 -12.05 -14.36
N SER A 129 14.97 -11.85 -15.40
CA SER A 129 14.35 -10.55 -15.69
C SER A 129 13.51 -10.04 -14.51
N GLY A 130 12.92 -10.96 -13.75
CA GLY A 130 12.22 -10.66 -12.50
C GLY A 130 13.15 -10.07 -11.43
N ALA A 131 14.34 -10.65 -11.23
CA ALA A 131 15.32 -10.14 -10.27
C ALA A 131 15.83 -8.74 -10.66
N MET A 132 16.04 -8.48 -11.95
CA MET A 132 16.47 -7.16 -12.44
C MET A 132 15.39 -6.09 -12.25
N SER A 133 14.13 -6.44 -12.52
CA SER A 133 13.00 -5.57 -12.22
C SER A 133 12.89 -5.29 -10.73
N ALA A 134 13.05 -6.33 -9.91
CA ALA A 134 13.01 -6.23 -8.45
C ALA A 134 14.13 -5.33 -7.89
N LEU A 135 15.36 -5.40 -8.41
CA LEU A 135 16.46 -4.50 -8.01
C LEU A 135 16.17 -3.02 -8.34
N ARG A 136 15.54 -2.74 -9.49
CA ARG A 136 15.11 -1.38 -9.81
C ARG A 136 13.99 -0.93 -8.87
N GLN A 137 13.06 -1.83 -8.56
CA GLN A 137 11.97 -1.53 -7.64
C GLN A 137 12.45 -1.32 -6.20
N SER A 138 13.45 -2.09 -5.72
CA SER A 138 14.02 -1.89 -4.39
C SER A 138 14.64 -0.50 -4.25
N THR A 139 15.26 0.02 -5.30
CA THR A 139 15.80 1.39 -5.32
C THR A 139 14.69 2.44 -5.10
N LEU A 140 13.54 2.28 -5.77
CA LEU A 140 12.39 3.18 -5.59
C LEU A 140 11.78 3.07 -4.18
N LEU A 141 11.72 1.86 -3.63
CA LEU A 141 11.23 1.65 -2.26
C LEU A 141 12.20 2.26 -1.23
N ASN A 142 13.51 2.09 -1.42
CA ASN A 142 14.54 2.67 -0.56
C ASN A 142 14.47 4.20 -0.57
N GLN A 143 14.29 4.81 -1.75
CA GLN A 143 14.09 6.24 -1.88
C GLN A 143 12.84 6.72 -1.12
N ARG A 144 11.75 5.95 -1.19
CA ARG A 144 10.53 6.25 -0.44
C ARG A 144 10.74 6.15 1.07
N VAL A 145 11.46 5.13 1.54
CA VAL A 145 11.80 4.96 2.96
C VAL A 145 12.62 6.16 3.47
N LEU A 146 13.58 6.66 2.68
CA LEU A 146 14.32 7.88 3.03
C LEU A 146 13.40 9.10 3.15
N GLY A 147 12.53 9.33 2.17
CA GLY A 147 11.57 10.44 2.25
C GLY A 147 10.58 10.32 3.42
N ASP A 148 10.23 9.11 3.84
CA ASP A 148 9.45 8.87 5.06
C ASP A 148 10.27 9.14 6.34
N ALA A 149 11.56 8.79 6.35
CA ALA A 149 12.47 9.07 7.44
C ALA A 149 12.75 10.57 7.62
N ASP A 150 12.85 11.34 6.53
CA ASP A 150 12.96 12.81 6.58
C ASP A 150 11.72 13.41 7.27
N ARG A 151 10.52 12.94 6.89
CA ARG A 151 9.26 13.35 7.53
C ARG A 151 9.20 12.97 9.00
N LEU A 152 9.73 11.80 9.35
CA LEU A 152 9.79 11.33 10.73
C LEU A 152 10.76 12.19 11.58
N THR A 153 11.92 12.53 11.02
CA THR A 153 12.90 13.45 11.62
C THR A 153 12.30 14.82 11.86
N ALA A 154 11.56 15.36 10.88
CA ALA A 154 10.84 16.63 11.04
C ALA A 154 9.76 16.55 12.13
N ALA A 155 9.02 15.44 12.21
CA ALA A 155 8.01 15.23 13.25
C ALA A 155 8.62 15.14 14.66
N LEU A 156 9.79 14.52 14.80
CA LEU A 156 10.54 14.44 16.06
C LEU A 156 11.19 15.77 16.46
N SER A 157 11.52 16.62 15.49
CA SER A 157 12.10 17.95 15.72
C SER A 157 11.08 19.02 16.13
N ALA A 158 9.78 18.71 16.05
CA ALA A 158 8.73 19.62 16.50
C ALA A 158 8.82 19.87 18.02
N PRO A 159 8.43 21.05 18.54
CA PRO A 159 8.49 21.34 19.99
C PRO A 159 7.70 20.36 20.87
N LYS A 160 6.67 19.74 20.30
CA LYS A 160 5.85 18.70 20.94
C LYS A 160 5.53 17.60 19.91
N PRO A 161 6.40 16.60 19.76
CA PRO A 161 6.14 15.46 18.88
C PRO A 161 4.85 14.75 19.31
N SER A 162 4.01 14.34 18.35
CA SER A 162 2.69 13.76 18.64
C SER A 162 2.45 12.46 17.88
N SER A 163 1.75 11.52 18.51
CA SER A 163 1.31 10.27 17.89
C SER A 163 0.41 10.49 16.66
N ALA A 164 -0.33 11.60 16.64
CA ALA A 164 -1.19 11.98 15.52
C ALA A 164 -0.41 12.25 14.23
N VAL A 165 0.81 12.78 14.34
CA VAL A 165 1.70 13.04 13.18
C VAL A 165 2.58 11.81 12.89
N ILE A 166 3.15 11.19 13.93
CA ILE A 166 4.08 10.06 13.78
C ILE A 166 3.37 8.80 13.27
N GLY A 167 2.18 8.49 13.79
CA GLY A 167 1.47 7.25 13.48
C GLY A 167 1.17 7.05 11.98
N PRO A 168 0.65 8.04 11.24
CA PRO A 168 0.49 7.92 9.79
C PRO A 168 1.79 7.64 9.02
N ILE A 169 2.93 8.21 9.46
CA ILE A 169 4.24 7.96 8.84
C ILE A 169 4.65 6.50 9.09
N LEU A 170 4.54 6.00 10.32
CA LEU A 170 4.82 4.60 10.65
C LEU A 170 3.97 3.61 9.84
N ARG A 171 2.67 3.89 9.63
CA ARG A 171 1.81 3.06 8.77
C ARG A 171 2.26 3.04 7.31
N THR A 172 2.74 4.18 6.81
CA THR A 172 3.27 4.28 5.44
C THR A 172 4.56 3.48 5.29
N LEU A 173 5.45 3.55 6.28
CA LEU A 173 6.67 2.74 6.36
C LEU A 173 6.36 1.24 6.44
N ALA A 174 5.42 0.83 7.31
CA ALA A 174 4.99 -0.56 7.42
C ALA A 174 4.42 -1.12 6.11
N SER A 175 3.62 -0.32 5.40
CA SER A 175 3.11 -0.69 4.08
C SER A 175 4.25 -0.84 3.08
N THR A 176 5.18 0.11 3.03
CA THR A 176 6.35 0.08 2.14
C THR A 176 7.23 -1.14 2.42
N ALA A 177 7.46 -1.47 3.70
CA ALA A 177 8.18 -2.66 4.11
C ALA A 177 7.49 -3.97 3.68
N SER A 178 6.16 -4.04 3.77
CA SER A 178 5.41 -5.20 3.30
C SER A 178 5.58 -5.43 1.79
N PHE A 179 5.60 -4.36 0.99
CA PHE A 179 5.94 -4.45 -0.44
C PHE A 179 7.41 -4.83 -0.64
N GLY A 180 8.31 -4.23 0.13
CA GLY A 180 9.75 -4.51 0.10
C GLY A 180 10.10 -5.97 0.35
N ALA A 181 9.41 -6.64 1.27
CA ALA A 181 9.62 -8.06 1.54
C ALA A 181 9.39 -8.95 0.30
N GLY A 182 8.36 -8.65 -0.51
CA GLY A 182 8.10 -9.36 -1.77
C GLY A 182 9.17 -9.09 -2.84
N VAL A 183 9.65 -7.84 -2.91
CA VAL A 183 10.74 -7.45 -3.80
C VAL A 183 12.03 -8.18 -3.42
N ALA A 184 12.37 -8.23 -2.12
CA ALA A 184 13.55 -8.92 -1.61
C ALA A 184 13.56 -10.40 -2.05
N ALA A 185 12.46 -11.11 -1.83
CA ALA A 185 12.32 -12.51 -2.26
C ALA A 185 12.54 -12.69 -3.78
N THR A 186 12.08 -11.73 -4.59
CA THR A 186 12.25 -11.78 -6.06
C THR A 186 13.70 -11.54 -6.48
N VAL A 187 14.45 -10.67 -5.78
CA VAL A 187 15.89 -10.50 -5.98
C VAL A 187 16.64 -11.82 -5.74
N GLY A 188 16.23 -12.57 -4.72
CA GLY A 188 16.81 -13.89 -4.38
C GLY A 188 16.55 -14.99 -5.41
N SER A 189 15.71 -14.76 -6.42
CA SER A 189 15.55 -15.70 -7.56
C SER A 189 16.77 -15.74 -8.49
N TRP A 190 17.70 -14.78 -8.32
CA TRP A 190 19.01 -14.79 -8.96
C TRP A 190 20.06 -15.28 -7.96
N ASP A 191 20.80 -16.33 -8.31
CA ASP A 191 21.75 -16.98 -7.39
C ASP A 191 22.77 -16.00 -6.76
N ARG A 192 23.26 -15.02 -7.53
CA ARG A 192 24.20 -14.00 -7.02
C ARG A 192 23.53 -12.99 -6.08
N GLY A 193 22.20 -12.88 -6.14
CA GLY A 193 21.38 -11.97 -5.35
C GLY A 193 20.96 -12.50 -3.98
N ASP A 194 21.31 -13.72 -3.60
CA ASP A 194 20.88 -14.34 -2.33
C ASP A 194 21.27 -13.51 -1.09
N ALA A 195 22.52 -13.02 -1.04
CA ALA A 195 22.97 -12.18 0.08
C ALA A 195 22.18 -10.85 0.16
N VAL A 196 22.07 -10.13 -0.96
CA VAL A 196 21.33 -8.86 -1.04
C VAL A 196 19.85 -9.06 -0.73
N SER A 197 19.26 -10.17 -1.19
CA SER A 197 17.88 -10.56 -0.87
C SER A 197 17.66 -10.73 0.63
N LYS A 198 18.56 -11.45 1.32
CA LYS A 198 18.50 -11.63 2.78
C LYS A 198 18.64 -10.31 3.52
N ASP A 199 19.59 -9.47 3.12
CA ASP A 199 19.79 -8.16 3.74
C ASP A 199 18.57 -7.25 3.56
N LEU A 200 17.99 -7.20 2.35
CA LEU A 200 16.74 -6.47 2.09
C LEU A 200 15.58 -7.03 2.92
N ALA A 201 15.44 -8.36 3.00
CA ALA A 201 14.37 -8.99 3.76
C ALA A 201 14.47 -8.67 5.26
N LEU A 202 15.67 -8.75 5.84
CA LEU A 202 15.93 -8.39 7.24
C LEU A 202 15.65 -6.91 7.51
N PHE A 203 16.07 -6.03 6.59
CA PHE A 203 15.82 -4.61 6.70
C PHE A 203 14.33 -4.28 6.70
N TYR A 204 13.58 -4.76 5.69
CA TYR A 204 12.14 -4.50 5.63
C TYR A 204 11.38 -5.19 6.78
N ALA A 205 11.81 -6.36 7.24
CA ALA A 205 11.24 -6.99 8.43
C ALA A 205 11.43 -6.11 9.68
N SER A 206 12.63 -5.54 9.87
CA SER A 206 12.93 -4.66 11.01
C SER A 206 12.07 -3.39 11.00
N ILE A 207 11.82 -2.81 9.82
CA ILE A 207 10.87 -1.69 9.66
C ILE A 207 9.45 -2.13 10.04
N ALA A 208 8.97 -3.26 9.52
CA ALA A 208 7.62 -3.73 9.78
C ALA A 208 7.39 -4.01 11.28
N GLU A 209 8.34 -4.69 11.93
CA GLU A 209 8.29 -4.98 13.37
C GLU A 209 8.30 -3.69 14.21
N THR A 210 9.21 -2.76 13.93
CA THR A 210 9.29 -1.49 14.67
C THR A 210 8.03 -0.63 14.49
N ALA A 211 7.45 -0.64 13.30
CA ALA A 211 6.19 0.05 13.07
C ALA A 211 5.04 -0.61 13.83
N ASP A 212 4.96 -1.95 13.87
CA ASP A 212 3.93 -2.68 14.62
C ASP A 212 4.05 -2.43 16.13
N GLU A 213 5.26 -2.50 16.69
CA GLU A 213 5.54 -2.13 18.09
C GLU A 213 5.00 -0.74 18.43
N GLY A 214 5.31 0.27 17.59
CA GLY A 214 4.83 1.64 17.79
C GLY A 214 3.32 1.80 17.62
N LEU A 215 2.72 1.14 16.63
CA LEU A 215 1.29 1.24 16.32
C LEU A 215 0.40 0.43 17.26
N SER A 216 0.95 -0.60 17.91
CA SER A 216 0.25 -1.38 18.94
C SER A 216 0.04 -0.59 20.24
N ALA A 217 0.81 0.48 20.46
CA ALA A 217 0.65 1.35 21.61
C ALA A 217 -0.63 2.18 21.52
N SER A 218 -1.23 2.47 22.69
CA SER A 218 -2.38 3.37 22.79
C SER A 218 -2.06 4.74 22.15
N PHE A 219 -3.02 5.30 21.41
CA PHE A 219 -2.87 6.63 20.78
C PHE A 219 -2.56 7.75 21.77
N ALA A 220 -2.95 7.59 23.04
CA ALA A 220 -2.61 8.53 24.11
C ALA A 220 -1.15 8.45 24.58
N ASN A 221 -0.43 7.38 24.23
CA ASN A 221 0.96 7.14 24.64
C ASN A 221 1.93 7.74 23.61
N ASN A 222 2.04 9.07 23.58
CA ASN A 222 2.99 9.76 22.69
C ASN A 222 4.43 9.29 22.84
N ARG A 223 4.85 8.91 24.05
CA ARG A 223 6.21 8.45 24.32
C ARG A 223 6.55 7.16 23.55
N ALA A 224 5.61 6.22 23.45
CA ALA A 224 5.82 5.00 22.69
C ALA A 224 6.01 5.27 21.19
N TYR A 225 5.22 6.19 20.63
CA TYR A 225 5.35 6.59 19.22
C TYR A 225 6.69 7.29 18.95
N VAL A 226 7.15 8.15 19.86
CA VAL A 226 8.46 8.80 19.76
C VAL A 226 9.58 7.78 19.81
N ALA A 227 9.56 6.86 20.78
CA ALA A 227 10.58 5.81 20.89
C ALA A 227 10.62 4.90 19.66
N ALA A 228 9.46 4.50 19.12
CA ALA A 228 9.38 3.72 17.89
C ALA A 228 9.92 4.51 16.68
N ALA A 229 9.66 5.81 16.62
CA ALA A 229 10.17 6.68 15.56
C ALA A 229 11.71 6.83 15.62
N GLU A 230 12.29 7.00 16.81
CA GLU A 230 13.75 7.05 17.00
C GLU A 230 14.40 5.73 16.57
N LYS A 231 13.87 4.59 17.01
CA LYS A 231 14.33 3.25 16.59
C LYS A 231 14.21 3.05 15.08
N MET A 232 13.13 3.55 14.47
CA MET A 232 12.94 3.51 13.02
C MET A 232 14.02 4.29 12.28
N LEU A 233 14.40 5.48 12.76
CA LEU A 233 15.48 6.28 12.16
C LEU A 233 16.84 5.58 12.27
N GLU A 234 17.10 4.89 13.38
CA GLU A 234 18.31 4.06 13.53
C GLU A 234 18.36 2.94 12.47
N ILE A 235 17.26 2.21 12.28
CA ILE A 235 17.13 1.16 11.27
C ILE A 235 17.37 1.72 9.86
N VAL A 236 16.72 2.84 9.52
CA VAL A 236 16.88 3.50 8.21
C VAL A 236 18.31 4.00 8.00
N GLY A 237 19.05 4.33 9.06
CA GLY A 237 20.48 4.66 8.98
C GLY A 237 21.34 3.56 8.35
N GLY A 238 20.92 2.29 8.44
CA GLY A 238 21.59 1.15 7.79
C GLY A 238 21.35 1.03 6.27
N LEU A 239 20.40 1.77 5.71
CA LEU A 239 19.95 1.63 4.33
C LEU A 239 21.06 1.89 3.30
N GLY A 240 21.99 2.81 3.59
CA GLY A 240 23.08 3.16 2.67
C GLY A 240 23.98 1.97 2.32
N ALA A 241 24.23 1.06 3.27
CA ALA A 241 25.03 -0.13 3.04
C ALA A 241 24.32 -1.14 2.12
N ILE A 242 23.01 -1.36 2.36
CA ILE A 242 22.17 -2.29 1.58
C ILE A 242 22.02 -1.78 0.13
N ASP A 243 21.84 -0.48 -0.03
CA ASP A 243 21.77 0.18 -1.33
C ASP A 243 23.09 0.10 -2.10
N ALA A 244 24.24 0.31 -1.44
CA ALA A 244 25.55 0.09 -2.04
C ALA A 244 25.77 -1.36 -2.49
N ALA A 245 25.35 -2.34 -1.67
CA ALA A 245 25.39 -3.76 -2.03
C ALA A 245 24.48 -4.07 -3.25
N SER A 246 23.27 -3.51 -3.27
CA SER A 246 22.32 -3.64 -4.39
C SER A 246 22.88 -3.06 -5.69
N ARG A 247 23.54 -1.90 -5.62
CA ARG A 247 24.23 -1.29 -6.79
C ARG A 247 25.39 -2.14 -7.28
N THR A 248 26.18 -2.70 -6.37
CA THR A 248 27.30 -3.59 -6.73
C THR A 248 26.79 -4.83 -7.44
N LEU A 249 25.70 -5.43 -6.94
CA LEU A 249 25.04 -6.56 -7.58
C LEU A 249 24.49 -6.19 -8.97
N ALA A 250 23.77 -5.07 -9.10
CA ALA A 250 23.24 -4.61 -10.37
C ALA A 250 24.33 -4.30 -11.41
N ALA A 251 25.46 -3.73 -10.98
CA ALA A 251 26.60 -3.49 -11.85
C ALA A 251 27.21 -4.79 -12.42
N SER A 252 27.14 -5.90 -11.68
CA SER A 252 27.57 -7.21 -12.19
C SER A 252 26.68 -7.79 -13.31
N ALA A 253 25.56 -7.12 -13.58
CA ALA A 253 24.61 -7.41 -14.64
C ALA A 253 24.50 -6.24 -15.64
N ASP A 254 25.49 -5.34 -15.67
CA ASP A 254 25.53 -4.13 -16.50
C ASP A 254 24.30 -3.22 -16.35
N VAL A 255 23.67 -3.24 -15.16
CA VAL A 255 22.55 -2.34 -14.82
C VAL A 255 22.98 -1.27 -13.85
N VAL A 256 22.81 -0.03 -14.30
CA VAL A 256 23.02 1.16 -13.48
C VAL A 256 21.72 1.46 -12.72
N LEU A 257 21.78 1.39 -11.39
CA LEU A 257 20.69 1.87 -10.53
C LEU A 257 20.91 3.35 -10.21
N PRO A 258 19.84 4.17 -10.13
CA PRO A 258 19.97 5.56 -9.73
C PRO A 258 20.50 5.66 -8.28
N PRO A 259 21.31 6.68 -7.96
CA PRO A 259 21.73 6.91 -6.58
C PRO A 259 20.53 7.29 -5.71
N LEU A 260 20.58 6.92 -4.42
CA LEU A 260 19.65 7.47 -3.45
C LEU A 260 19.95 8.95 -3.23
N ILE A 261 18.89 9.76 -3.23
CA ILE A 261 18.97 11.19 -3.02
C ILE A 261 18.39 11.47 -1.65
N SER A 262 19.22 11.82 -0.66
CA SER A 262 18.70 12.38 0.59
C SER A 262 18.08 13.75 0.30
N SER A 263 16.88 14.00 0.80
CA SER A 263 16.33 15.35 0.75
C SER A 263 17.26 16.26 1.58
N PRO A 264 17.60 17.46 1.08
CA PRO A 264 18.44 18.40 1.82
C PRO A 264 17.75 18.94 3.09
#